data_AF-I0KXQ6-F1
#
_entry.id   AF-I0KXQ6-F1
#
_cell.length_a   1.000
_cell.length_b   1.000
_cell.length_c   1.000
_cell.angle_alpha   90.00
_cell.angle_beta   90.00
_cell.angle_gamma   90.00
#
_symmetry.space_group_name_H-M   'P 1'
#
loop_
_entity.id
_entity.type
_entity.pdbx_description
1 polymer ?
#
loop_
_entity_poly.entity_id
_entity_poly.type
_entity_poly.pdbx_seq_one_letter_code
_entity_poly.pdbx_strand_id
1 'polypeptide(L)'
;MITRRTFLAAASGLVLAGDAPPPQGTVLLPPPSGGDDTGVLNAALHRGTGGLVRGAPGANYRVSAPLVVPTGTTLIMSGCTVTLAAGSACNLLTNTAVAEGGRDRDITVIGGTWVRASGVGGTGPDLHTLRWRRVDGLTLKGLTVQTASDKYAISLGDVIDTTVTEIKFAVHSDGVHIQGPAVRTRISGIRGSTGDDTIAITPRDWQAYDDVSGSVTDTVIEDVDVASLAALVKVLGGSPDTTASRTTIRGVTGLAGNNVIWIGDDTADWRTTGGRVDDLIVEHIAAGTLPGRGGMVHINGSAVGRVQLRGLRVQGPRGREPLVRVVPFRPATLAGLTVEDVVVEQLDAAPLLLVARTATIGQLLVSGVTVAGTSAGTAVAQVAGVVDDLTVRAVSLTASGDSYLVELPGWATHATVRRASVSDVQIAGRGGALVTAPAATHVLPRLAVNQSRTVGTPWLVDLNTTTELTVSNVAIDNTTGGVARVRNSGAAVVRGDGLRFARGARGAAVAAGGSLVSYALDLAVDVSELVRADGSRATNTNAALSCGTGPVECTGLTWQHLRTGATW
;
A
#
# COMPACT_ATOMS: atom_id res chain seq x y z
N MET A 1 -0.47 -70.97 -29.07
CA MET A 1 0.81 -71.53 -28.58
C MET A 1 1.44 -70.49 -27.66
N ILE A 2 1.66 -70.84 -26.38
CA ILE A 2 2.47 -70.14 -25.34
C ILE A 2 1.89 -68.80 -24.84
N THR A 3 0.96 -68.77 -23.88
CA THR A 3 1.04 -68.87 -22.38
C THR A 3 1.45 -67.60 -21.62
N ARG A 4 0.49 -67.18 -20.79
CA ARG A 4 0.54 -66.26 -19.65
C ARG A 4 1.74 -66.52 -18.73
N ARG A 5 2.29 -65.45 -18.15
CA ARG A 5 2.98 -65.49 -16.85
C ARG A 5 2.36 -64.46 -15.90
N THR A 6 1.80 -65.02 -14.84
CA THR A 6 1.37 -64.43 -13.58
C THR A 6 2.58 -64.07 -12.73
N PHE A 7 2.53 -62.97 -11.99
CA PHE A 7 3.20 -62.86 -10.69
C PHE A 7 2.23 -62.18 -9.71
N LEU A 8 1.85 -62.94 -8.68
CA LEU A 8 1.22 -62.45 -7.46
C LEU A 8 2.28 -61.79 -6.58
N ALA A 9 1.92 -60.69 -5.92
CA ALA A 9 2.47 -60.34 -4.62
C ALA A 9 1.32 -59.76 -3.78
N ALA A 10 0.99 -60.47 -2.71
CA ALA A 10 0.07 -60.05 -1.67
C ALA A 10 0.75 -59.01 -0.77
N ALA A 11 0.04 -57.92 -0.46
CA ALA A 11 0.34 -57.08 0.68
C ALA A 11 -0.96 -56.78 1.41
N SER A 12 -1.17 -57.53 2.49
CA SER A 12 -2.21 -57.37 3.48
C SER A 12 -1.98 -56.05 4.21
N GLY A 13 -2.73 -55.02 3.86
CA GLY A 13 -2.83 -53.76 4.60
C GLY A 13 -4.25 -53.61 5.10
N LEU A 14 -4.46 -53.90 6.38
CA LEU A 14 -5.71 -53.63 7.09
C LEU A 14 -5.85 -52.11 7.19
N VAL A 15 -6.53 -51.49 6.22
CA VAL A 15 -6.99 -50.11 6.35
C VAL A 15 -8.19 -50.17 7.30
N LEU A 16 -7.97 -49.77 8.55
CA LEU A 16 -9.06 -49.31 9.41
C LEU A 16 -9.69 -48.13 8.67
N ALA A 17 -10.78 -48.41 7.97
CA ALA A 17 -11.69 -47.40 7.48
C ALA A 17 -12.13 -46.60 8.70
N GLY A 18 -11.58 -45.40 8.84
CA GLY A 18 -12.17 -44.41 9.72
C GLY A 18 -13.61 -44.20 9.27
N ASP A 19 -14.52 -44.22 10.24
CA ASP A 19 -15.96 -44.02 10.10
C ASP A 19 -16.28 -42.66 9.47
N ALA A 20 -16.02 -42.50 8.17
CA ALA A 20 -16.68 -41.49 7.36
C ALA A 20 -18.06 -42.06 6.99
N PRO A 21 -19.17 -41.52 7.52
CA PRO A 21 -20.48 -41.97 7.10
C PRO A 21 -20.61 -41.84 5.56
N PRO A 22 -21.29 -42.78 4.89
CA PRO A 22 -21.53 -42.69 3.45
C PRO A 22 -22.24 -41.38 3.12
N PRO A 23 -22.02 -40.78 1.92
CA PRO A 23 -22.60 -39.49 1.56
C PRO A 23 -24.12 -39.58 1.68
N GLN A 24 -24.65 -38.97 2.74
CA GLN A 24 -26.09 -38.89 2.95
C GLN A 24 -26.66 -38.05 1.81
N GLY A 25 -27.74 -38.55 1.21
CA GLY A 25 -28.47 -37.82 0.18
C GLY A 25 -28.85 -36.42 0.64
N THR A 26 -29.16 -35.53 -0.30
CA THR A 26 -29.50 -34.13 0.00
C THR A 26 -30.58 -34.02 1.07
N VAL A 27 -30.27 -33.33 2.18
CA VAL A 27 -31.24 -32.99 3.23
C VAL A 27 -31.89 -31.66 2.87
N LEU A 28 -33.21 -31.67 2.72
CA LEU A 28 -33.97 -30.43 2.54
C LEU A 28 -34.32 -29.83 3.90
N LEU A 29 -34.12 -28.51 4.03
CA LEU A 29 -34.62 -27.77 5.18
C LEU A 29 -36.17 -27.76 5.14
N PRO A 30 -36.83 -27.83 6.30
CA PRO A 30 -38.29 -27.74 6.36
C PRO A 30 -38.80 -26.38 5.85
N PRO A 31 -40.07 -26.27 5.47
CA PRO A 31 -40.70 -24.97 5.24
C PRO A 31 -40.62 -24.08 6.49
N PRO A 32 -40.52 -22.74 6.34
CA PRO A 32 -40.57 -21.83 7.48
C PRO A 32 -41.85 -22.02 8.29
N SER A 33 -41.72 -22.03 9.62
CA SER A 33 -42.86 -22.17 10.54
C SER A 33 -43.69 -20.90 10.70
N GLY A 34 -43.13 -19.74 10.30
CA GLY A 34 -43.65 -18.42 10.65
C GLY A 34 -43.30 -17.95 12.07
N GLY A 35 -42.65 -18.81 12.86
CA GLY A 35 -42.17 -18.55 14.21
C GLY A 35 -40.65 -18.58 14.30
N ASP A 36 -40.10 -19.28 15.29
CA ASP A 36 -38.67 -19.53 15.39
C ASP A 36 -38.32 -20.90 14.80
N ASP A 37 -37.50 -20.90 13.76
CA ASP A 37 -37.08 -22.06 12.98
C ASP A 37 -35.76 -22.68 13.48
N THR A 38 -35.11 -22.08 14.48
CA THR A 38 -33.75 -22.47 14.92
C THR A 38 -33.60 -23.97 15.17
N GLY A 39 -34.48 -24.54 16.01
CA GLY A 39 -34.37 -25.94 16.40
C GLY A 39 -34.55 -26.91 15.23
N VAL A 40 -35.52 -26.64 14.34
CA VAL A 40 -35.80 -27.51 13.20
C VAL A 40 -34.72 -27.41 12.12
N LEU A 41 -34.13 -26.22 11.94
CA LEU A 41 -33.02 -26.00 11.02
C LEU A 41 -31.73 -26.67 11.51
N ASN A 42 -31.37 -26.50 12.79
CA ASN A 42 -30.20 -27.16 13.36
C ASN A 42 -30.35 -28.68 13.38
N ALA A 43 -31.57 -29.21 13.61
CA ALA A 43 -31.81 -30.65 13.47
C ALA A 43 -31.60 -31.14 12.03
N ALA A 44 -31.96 -30.34 11.02
CA ALA A 44 -31.72 -30.68 9.62
C ALA A 44 -30.24 -30.58 9.23
N LEU A 45 -29.53 -29.55 9.71
CA LEU A 45 -28.08 -29.39 9.53
C LEU A 45 -27.31 -30.56 10.14
N HIS A 46 -27.66 -30.94 11.38
CA HIS A 46 -27.06 -32.10 12.03
C HIS A 46 -27.31 -33.40 11.26
N ARG A 47 -28.54 -33.62 10.79
CA ARG A 47 -28.88 -34.78 9.93
C ARG A 47 -28.18 -34.76 8.57
N GLY A 48 -27.63 -33.64 8.13
CA GLY A 48 -26.91 -33.52 6.86
C GLY A 48 -25.40 -33.35 7.03
N THR A 49 -24.87 -33.63 8.22
CA THR A 49 -23.43 -33.56 8.53
C THR A 49 -22.63 -34.35 7.50
N GLY A 50 -21.57 -33.74 6.95
CA GLY A 50 -20.74 -34.37 5.92
C GLY A 50 -21.38 -34.45 4.53
N GLY A 51 -22.56 -33.87 4.34
CA GLY A 51 -23.35 -33.95 3.12
C GLY A 51 -23.87 -32.60 2.63
N LEU A 52 -24.91 -32.66 1.79
CA LEU A 52 -25.56 -31.48 1.22
C LEU A 52 -26.88 -31.16 1.95
N VAL A 53 -26.96 -29.95 2.50
CA VAL A 53 -28.18 -29.39 3.10
C VAL A 53 -28.68 -28.22 2.25
N ARG A 54 -29.98 -28.18 1.94
CA ARG A 54 -30.53 -27.18 1.03
C ARG A 54 -31.84 -26.56 1.51
N GLY A 55 -31.89 -25.23 1.52
CA GLY A 55 -33.11 -24.45 1.72
C GLY A 55 -33.99 -24.38 0.47
N ALA A 56 -35.29 -24.23 0.67
CA ALA A 56 -36.24 -24.01 -0.42
C ALA A 56 -36.16 -22.55 -0.92
N PRO A 57 -35.99 -22.28 -2.22
CA PRO A 57 -36.02 -20.92 -2.75
C PRO A 57 -37.32 -20.19 -2.35
N GLY A 58 -37.20 -18.92 -1.94
CA GLY A 58 -38.32 -18.11 -1.44
C GLY A 58 -38.64 -18.33 0.04
N ALA A 59 -38.00 -19.27 0.73
CA ALA A 59 -38.17 -19.47 2.16
C ALA A 59 -37.62 -18.29 2.97
N ASN A 60 -38.38 -17.84 3.98
CA ASN A 60 -37.99 -16.79 4.91
C ASN A 60 -37.98 -17.38 6.32
N TYR A 61 -36.80 -17.76 6.79
CA TYR A 61 -36.59 -18.34 8.10
C TYR A 61 -36.33 -17.25 9.14
N ARG A 62 -36.80 -17.49 10.36
CA ARG A 62 -36.46 -16.65 11.51
C ARG A 62 -35.79 -17.51 12.57
N VAL A 63 -34.67 -17.05 13.11
CA VAL A 63 -33.87 -17.79 14.09
C VAL A 63 -33.63 -16.94 15.33
N SER A 64 -33.51 -17.56 16.50
CA SER A 64 -33.21 -16.91 17.79
C SER A 64 -31.89 -17.39 18.40
N ALA A 65 -31.31 -18.46 17.87
CA ALA A 65 -29.96 -18.93 18.20
C ALA A 65 -29.15 -19.22 16.93
N PRO A 66 -27.83 -19.39 17.03
CA PRO A 66 -26.98 -19.64 15.88
C PRO A 66 -27.41 -20.90 15.12
N LEU A 67 -27.44 -20.79 13.79
CA LEU A 67 -27.40 -21.97 12.94
C LEU A 67 -25.97 -22.51 12.93
N VAL A 68 -25.81 -23.80 13.19
CA VAL A 68 -24.50 -24.45 13.33
C VAL A 68 -24.26 -25.36 12.13
N VAL A 69 -23.28 -25.04 11.31
CA VAL A 69 -22.90 -25.86 10.14
C VAL A 69 -21.81 -26.84 10.56
N PRO A 70 -22.07 -28.16 10.53
CA PRO A 70 -21.09 -29.17 10.90
C PRO A 70 -19.99 -29.33 9.85
N THR A 71 -18.87 -29.95 10.25
CA THR A 71 -17.80 -30.35 9.33
C THR A 71 -18.31 -31.15 8.11
N GLY A 72 -17.66 -30.96 6.96
CA GLY A 72 -17.94 -31.65 5.70
C GLY A 72 -19.26 -31.24 5.04
N THR A 73 -19.94 -30.24 5.57
CA THR A 73 -21.31 -29.88 5.15
C THR A 73 -21.29 -28.77 4.10
N THR A 74 -22.05 -28.97 3.03
CA THR A 74 -22.42 -27.91 2.09
C THR A 74 -23.84 -27.44 2.39
N LEU A 75 -24.00 -26.16 2.73
CA LEU A 75 -25.28 -25.50 2.96
C LEU A 75 -25.64 -24.59 1.78
N ILE A 76 -26.71 -24.91 1.04
CA ILE A 76 -27.22 -24.08 -0.07
C ILE A 76 -28.48 -23.34 0.37
N MET A 77 -28.37 -22.01 0.46
CA MET A 77 -29.45 -21.09 0.84
C MET A 77 -29.82 -20.11 -0.28
N SER A 78 -29.46 -20.42 -1.53
CA SER A 78 -29.76 -19.58 -2.68
C SER A 78 -31.27 -19.31 -2.82
N GLY A 79 -31.65 -18.04 -2.73
CA GLY A 79 -33.05 -17.60 -2.75
C GLY A 79 -33.77 -17.66 -1.41
N CYS A 80 -33.12 -18.08 -0.33
CA CYS A 80 -33.66 -18.03 1.03
C CYS A 80 -33.26 -16.72 1.74
N THR A 81 -34.07 -16.31 2.72
CA THR A 81 -33.71 -15.28 3.70
C THR A 81 -33.68 -15.91 5.08
N VAL A 82 -32.66 -15.61 5.88
CA VAL A 82 -32.58 -16.01 7.29
C VAL A 82 -32.40 -14.75 8.12
N THR A 83 -33.34 -14.50 9.02
CA THR A 83 -33.36 -13.31 9.88
C THR A 83 -33.14 -13.69 11.33
N LEU A 84 -32.12 -13.12 11.96
CA LEU A 84 -31.91 -13.21 13.39
C LEU A 84 -32.96 -12.35 14.12
N ALA A 85 -33.73 -12.98 15.01
CA ALA A 85 -34.83 -12.34 15.72
C ALA A 85 -34.33 -11.25 16.67
N ALA A 86 -35.07 -10.14 16.79
CA ALA A 86 -34.81 -9.13 17.81
C ALA A 86 -34.79 -9.75 19.22
N GLY A 87 -33.92 -9.21 20.08
CA GLY A 87 -33.65 -9.73 21.42
C GLY A 87 -32.66 -10.91 21.46
N SER A 88 -32.31 -11.51 20.31
CA SER A 88 -31.27 -12.54 20.26
C SER A 88 -29.90 -11.92 20.59
N ALA A 89 -29.08 -12.60 21.38
CA ALA A 89 -27.76 -12.15 21.81
C ALA A 89 -26.69 -13.16 21.36
N CYS A 90 -26.61 -13.39 20.05
CA CYS A 90 -25.79 -14.45 19.46
C CYS A 90 -25.43 -14.18 18.00
N ASN A 91 -24.55 -15.00 17.44
CA ASN A 91 -24.26 -15.04 16.01
C ASN A 91 -25.47 -15.62 15.24
N LEU A 92 -25.64 -15.24 13.98
CA LEU A 92 -26.70 -15.79 13.13
C LEU A 92 -26.29 -17.18 12.60
N LEU A 93 -25.06 -17.30 12.10
CA LEU A 93 -24.53 -18.53 11.52
C LEU A 93 -23.10 -18.76 12.03
N THR A 94 -22.79 -20.01 12.38
CA THR A 94 -21.50 -20.42 12.93
C THR A 94 -21.17 -21.88 12.60
N ASN A 95 -19.99 -22.35 13.01
CA ASN A 95 -19.59 -23.77 12.94
C ASN A 95 -19.52 -24.43 14.32
N THR A 96 -19.49 -25.76 14.33
CA THR A 96 -19.47 -26.59 15.55
C THR A 96 -18.31 -26.21 16.48
N ALA A 97 -17.11 -26.00 15.93
CA ALA A 97 -15.93 -25.73 16.73
C ALA A 97 -15.97 -24.40 17.51
N VAL A 98 -16.89 -23.48 17.16
CA VAL A 98 -17.11 -22.26 17.95
C VAL A 98 -17.72 -22.56 19.31
N ALA A 99 -18.65 -23.52 19.37
CA ALA A 99 -19.35 -23.89 20.60
C ALA A 99 -18.64 -25.02 21.35
N GLU A 100 -18.11 -26.01 20.63
CA GLU A 100 -17.60 -27.26 21.20
C GLU A 100 -16.07 -27.34 21.26
N GLY A 101 -15.36 -26.40 20.63
CA GLY A 101 -13.92 -26.50 20.41
C GLY A 101 -13.56 -27.51 19.31
N GLY A 102 -12.30 -27.95 19.27
CA GLY A 102 -11.80 -28.77 18.16
C GLY A 102 -11.55 -27.95 16.88
N ARG A 103 -11.51 -28.63 15.72
CA ARG A 103 -11.29 -28.03 14.40
C ARG A 103 -12.18 -28.71 13.37
N ASP A 104 -13.00 -27.92 12.70
CA ASP A 104 -13.85 -28.36 11.60
C ASP A 104 -13.08 -28.35 10.28
N ARG A 105 -13.59 -29.10 9.30
CA ARG A 105 -13.07 -29.08 7.93
C ARG A 105 -14.17 -29.08 6.88
N ASP A 106 -13.85 -28.61 5.69
CA ASP A 106 -14.62 -28.74 4.46
C ASP A 106 -16.07 -28.22 4.58
N ILE A 107 -16.23 -27.00 5.11
CA ILE A 107 -17.53 -26.34 5.25
C ILE A 107 -17.76 -25.41 4.06
N THR A 108 -18.92 -25.53 3.42
CA THR A 108 -19.31 -24.65 2.30
C THR A 108 -20.69 -24.04 2.54
N VAL A 109 -20.84 -22.72 2.36
CA VAL A 109 -22.13 -22.00 2.41
C VAL A 109 -22.32 -21.22 1.12
N ILE A 110 -23.43 -21.47 0.42
CA ILE A 110 -23.74 -20.89 -0.88
C ILE A 110 -25.08 -20.15 -0.86
N GLY A 111 -25.04 -18.86 -1.17
CA GLY A 111 -26.22 -18.02 -1.34
C GLY A 111 -26.92 -17.63 -0.04
N GLY A 112 -28.07 -16.99 -0.22
CA GLY A 112 -28.94 -16.57 0.87
C GLY A 112 -28.75 -15.11 1.27
N THR A 113 -29.82 -14.56 1.83
CA THR A 113 -29.83 -13.25 2.47
C THR A 113 -29.80 -13.45 3.98
N TRP A 114 -28.72 -13.02 4.62
CA TRP A 114 -28.46 -13.19 6.04
C TRP A 114 -28.66 -11.86 6.74
N VAL A 115 -29.73 -11.75 7.53
CA VAL A 115 -30.20 -10.47 8.08
C VAL A 115 -30.04 -10.46 9.59
N ARG A 116 -29.18 -9.56 10.09
CA ARG A 116 -29.20 -9.14 11.49
C ARG A 116 -30.00 -7.84 11.59
N ALA A 117 -31.27 -7.98 11.99
CA ALA A 117 -32.19 -6.86 12.13
C ALA A 117 -31.83 -5.96 13.33
N SER A 118 -32.47 -4.80 13.41
CA SER A 118 -32.35 -3.91 14.56
C SER A 118 -32.89 -4.56 15.83
N GLY A 119 -32.34 -4.18 16.97
CA GLY A 119 -32.76 -4.72 18.27
C GLY A 119 -32.24 -6.13 18.57
N VAL A 120 -31.33 -6.67 17.75
CA VAL A 120 -30.47 -7.81 18.12
C VAL A 120 -29.40 -7.31 19.09
N GLY A 121 -29.21 -8.02 20.20
CA GLY A 121 -28.23 -7.69 21.25
C GLY A 121 -26.95 -8.51 21.12
N GLY A 122 -26.17 -8.53 22.21
CA GLY A 122 -24.93 -9.31 22.32
C GLY A 122 -23.81 -8.51 22.96
N THR A 123 -22.74 -9.20 23.33
CA THR A 123 -21.49 -8.59 23.79
C THR A 123 -20.32 -9.32 23.17
N GLY A 124 -19.22 -8.60 22.95
CA GLY A 124 -18.00 -9.17 22.37
C GLY A 124 -18.23 -9.97 21.09
N PRO A 125 -17.74 -11.22 20.96
CA PRO A 125 -17.88 -12.02 19.75
C PRO A 125 -19.30 -12.35 19.32
N ASP A 126 -20.29 -12.27 20.22
CA ASP A 126 -21.71 -12.48 19.87
C ASP A 126 -22.22 -11.38 18.94
N LEU A 127 -21.54 -10.23 18.89
CA LEU A 127 -21.84 -9.12 17.99
C LEU A 127 -21.42 -9.38 16.54
N HIS A 128 -20.83 -10.52 16.18
CA HIS A 128 -20.52 -10.85 14.76
C HIS A 128 -21.69 -11.58 14.09
N THR A 129 -21.97 -11.33 12.81
CA THR A 129 -23.17 -11.90 12.16
C THR A 129 -22.91 -13.36 11.74
N LEU A 130 -21.89 -13.58 10.90
CA LEU A 130 -21.37 -14.90 10.56
C LEU A 130 -20.02 -15.07 11.24
N ARG A 131 -19.86 -16.05 12.13
CA ARG A 131 -18.61 -16.27 12.87
C ARG A 131 -18.07 -17.65 12.58
N TRP A 132 -16.82 -17.72 12.16
CA TRP A 132 -16.15 -18.97 11.82
C TRP A 132 -14.84 -19.07 12.61
N ARG A 133 -14.67 -20.17 13.34
CA ARG A 133 -13.43 -20.45 14.08
C ARG A 133 -12.94 -21.85 13.82
N ARG A 134 -11.61 -22.01 13.69
CA ARG A 134 -10.96 -23.33 13.63
C ARG A 134 -11.50 -24.17 12.48
N VAL A 135 -11.47 -23.64 11.26
CA VAL A 135 -11.94 -24.33 10.06
C VAL A 135 -10.82 -24.46 9.03
N ASP A 136 -10.61 -25.68 8.54
CA ASP A 136 -9.80 -25.96 7.35
C ASP A 136 -10.73 -26.10 6.14
N GLY A 137 -10.49 -25.39 5.04
CA GLY A 137 -11.33 -25.52 3.84
C GLY A 137 -12.72 -24.89 3.99
N LEU A 138 -12.80 -23.65 4.46
CA LEU A 138 -14.06 -22.89 4.52
C LEU A 138 -14.35 -22.19 3.19
N THR A 139 -15.55 -22.37 2.63
CA THR A 139 -16.03 -21.61 1.47
C THR A 139 -17.32 -20.88 1.77
N LEU A 140 -17.32 -19.56 1.63
CA LEU A 140 -18.51 -18.70 1.67
C LEU A 140 -18.69 -18.08 0.29
N LYS A 141 -19.84 -18.31 -0.37
CA LYS A 141 -20.06 -17.86 -1.74
C LYS A 141 -21.43 -17.26 -1.97
N GLY A 142 -21.51 -16.12 -2.66
CA GLY A 142 -22.77 -15.59 -3.17
C GLY A 142 -23.73 -15.06 -2.09
N LEU A 143 -23.20 -14.70 -0.91
CA LEU A 143 -24.02 -14.29 0.23
C LEU A 143 -24.43 -12.83 0.11
N THR A 144 -25.66 -12.50 0.49
CA THR A 144 -26.03 -11.12 0.83
C THR A 144 -26.10 -11.01 2.34
N VAL A 145 -25.36 -10.07 2.95
CA VAL A 145 -25.37 -9.86 4.39
C VAL A 145 -25.85 -8.44 4.68
N GLN A 146 -26.85 -8.34 5.55
CA GLN A 146 -27.50 -7.08 5.92
C GLN A 146 -27.52 -6.95 7.44
N THR A 147 -27.03 -5.81 7.95
CA THR A 147 -26.97 -5.58 9.39
C THR A 147 -27.41 -4.16 9.74
N ALA A 148 -28.23 -4.04 10.79
CA ALA A 148 -28.73 -2.75 11.27
C ALA A 148 -27.96 -2.20 12.47
N SER A 149 -27.31 -3.07 13.24
CA SER A 149 -26.51 -2.75 14.43
C SER A 149 -25.67 -3.97 14.78
N ASP A 150 -24.35 -3.85 14.87
CA ASP A 150 -23.42 -4.95 15.20
C ASP A 150 -21.94 -4.57 14.96
N LYS A 151 -21.08 -5.59 14.90
CA LYS A 151 -19.69 -5.56 14.47
C LYS A 151 -19.57 -6.29 13.13
N TYR A 152 -18.69 -7.28 13.04
CA TYR A 152 -18.27 -7.84 11.75
C TYR A 152 -19.38 -8.67 11.09
N ALA A 153 -19.62 -8.43 9.79
CA ALA A 153 -20.58 -9.20 9.01
C ALA A 153 -20.10 -10.65 8.83
N ILE A 154 -18.82 -10.84 8.50
CA ILE A 154 -18.14 -12.13 8.44
C ILE A 154 -16.86 -12.05 9.27
N SER A 155 -16.82 -12.75 10.40
CA SER A 155 -15.63 -12.89 11.25
C SER A 155 -14.98 -14.25 11.04
N LEU A 156 -13.72 -14.25 10.63
CA LEU A 156 -12.88 -15.42 10.43
C LEU A 156 -11.79 -15.45 11.48
N GLY A 157 -11.46 -16.62 12.03
CA GLY A 157 -10.36 -16.74 13.00
C GLY A 157 -9.87 -18.16 13.16
N ASP A 158 -8.55 -18.36 13.23
CA ASP A 158 -7.94 -19.69 13.24
C ASP A 158 -8.35 -20.54 12.01
N VAL A 159 -8.24 -19.98 10.80
CA VAL A 159 -8.72 -20.61 9.56
C VAL A 159 -7.60 -20.95 8.58
N ILE A 160 -7.76 -22.02 7.81
CA ILE A 160 -6.82 -22.46 6.78
C ILE A 160 -7.58 -22.72 5.49
N ASP A 161 -7.02 -22.34 4.34
CA ASP A 161 -7.62 -22.58 3.01
C ASP A 161 -9.06 -22.04 2.91
N THR A 162 -9.23 -20.76 3.21
CA THR A 162 -10.55 -20.13 3.27
C THR A 162 -10.83 -19.28 2.05
N THR A 163 -12.03 -19.40 1.48
CA THR A 163 -12.50 -18.65 0.32
C THR A 163 -13.79 -17.91 0.65
N VAL A 164 -13.80 -16.58 0.53
CA VAL A 164 -14.99 -15.73 0.68
C VAL A 164 -15.22 -14.98 -0.62
N THR A 165 -16.30 -15.31 -1.35
CA THR A 165 -16.47 -14.83 -2.72
C THR A 165 -17.88 -14.36 -3.04
N GLU A 166 -17.99 -13.37 -3.93
CA GLU A 166 -19.27 -12.88 -4.46
C GLU A 166 -20.22 -12.42 -3.34
N ILE A 167 -19.70 -11.60 -2.41
CA ILE A 167 -20.47 -11.14 -1.24
C ILE A 167 -21.03 -9.75 -1.49
N LYS A 168 -22.32 -9.56 -1.18
CA LYS A 168 -22.98 -8.26 -1.18
C LYS A 168 -23.26 -7.79 0.24
N PHE A 169 -22.73 -6.63 0.61
CA PHE A 169 -22.90 -6.02 1.92
C PHE A 169 -23.89 -4.86 1.92
N ALA A 170 -24.70 -4.79 2.97
CA ALA A 170 -25.34 -3.58 3.46
C ALA A 170 -25.26 -3.61 4.99
N VAL A 171 -24.07 -3.33 5.52
CA VAL A 171 -23.72 -3.66 6.91
C VAL A 171 -23.25 -2.43 7.68
N HIS A 172 -23.48 -2.45 8.99
CA HIS A 172 -23.24 -1.34 9.91
C HIS A 172 -21.76 -1.13 10.28
N SER A 173 -20.95 -2.19 10.27
CA SER A 173 -19.52 -2.15 10.65
C SER A 173 -18.72 -2.86 9.56
N ASP A 174 -17.78 -3.73 9.92
CA ASP A 174 -16.85 -4.33 8.97
C ASP A 174 -17.54 -5.38 8.08
N GLY A 175 -17.04 -5.51 6.85
CA GLY A 175 -17.45 -6.58 5.95
C GLY A 175 -16.84 -7.93 6.33
N VAL A 176 -15.64 -8.21 5.83
CA VAL A 176 -14.87 -9.42 6.18
C VAL A 176 -13.74 -9.06 7.14
N HIS A 177 -13.76 -9.62 8.33
CA HIS A 177 -12.75 -9.39 9.35
C HIS A 177 -11.98 -10.69 9.61
N ILE A 178 -10.68 -10.70 9.30
CA ILE A 178 -9.78 -11.84 9.49
C ILE A 178 -8.97 -11.62 10.76
N GLN A 179 -9.27 -12.44 11.76
CA GLN A 179 -8.51 -12.56 12.98
C GLN A 179 -7.50 -13.71 12.89
N GLY A 180 -6.35 -13.54 13.51
CA GLY A 180 -5.30 -14.54 13.51
C GLY A 180 -5.57 -15.76 14.42
N PRO A 181 -4.92 -16.90 14.18
CA PRO A 181 -4.08 -17.17 13.01
C PRO A 181 -4.94 -17.42 11.76
N ALA A 182 -4.42 -17.11 10.57
CA ALA A 182 -5.10 -17.46 9.33
C ALA A 182 -4.10 -17.70 8.20
N VAL A 183 -4.33 -18.72 7.37
CA VAL A 183 -3.38 -19.11 6.31
C VAL A 183 -4.10 -19.44 5.02
N ARG A 184 -3.59 -18.93 3.88
CA ARG A 184 -4.15 -19.19 2.53
C ARG A 184 -5.61 -18.76 2.44
N THR A 185 -5.86 -17.48 2.68
CA THR A 185 -7.20 -16.88 2.62
C THR A 185 -7.39 -16.13 1.30
N ARG A 186 -8.52 -16.35 0.64
CA ARG A 186 -8.90 -15.66 -0.60
C ARG A 186 -10.23 -14.94 -0.40
N ILE A 187 -10.24 -13.63 -0.61
CA ILE A 187 -11.45 -12.81 -0.57
C ILE A 187 -11.62 -12.16 -1.94
N SER A 188 -12.75 -12.39 -2.62
CA SER A 188 -12.97 -11.74 -3.92
C SER A 188 -14.41 -11.44 -4.31
N GLY A 189 -14.63 -10.42 -5.14
CA GLY A 189 -15.98 -10.10 -5.64
C GLY A 189 -16.86 -9.50 -4.54
N ILE A 190 -16.31 -8.53 -3.81
CA ILE A 190 -17.00 -7.88 -2.69
C ILE A 190 -17.68 -6.60 -3.19
N ARG A 191 -18.98 -6.45 -2.91
CA ARG A 191 -19.82 -5.34 -3.38
C ARG A 191 -20.69 -4.76 -2.27
N GLY A 192 -21.15 -3.52 -2.45
CA GLY A 192 -22.17 -2.89 -1.60
C GLY A 192 -21.62 -1.81 -0.69
N SER A 193 -22.03 -1.80 0.58
CA SER A 193 -21.62 -0.77 1.56
C SER A 193 -21.30 -1.33 2.95
N THR A 194 -20.28 -0.77 3.57
CA THR A 194 -19.86 -1.07 4.96
C THR A 194 -19.78 0.20 5.79
N GLY A 195 -20.15 0.13 7.07
CA GLY A 195 -20.10 1.28 7.98
C GLY A 195 -18.77 1.42 8.73
N ASP A 196 -17.88 0.45 8.58
CA ASP A 196 -16.47 0.51 8.97
C ASP A 196 -15.63 -0.19 7.87
N ASP A 197 -14.48 -0.77 8.19
CA ASP A 197 -13.57 -1.37 7.22
C ASP A 197 -14.23 -2.45 6.34
N THR A 198 -14.08 -2.38 5.01
CA THR A 198 -14.69 -3.39 4.13
C THR A 198 -14.04 -4.76 4.33
N ILE A 199 -12.71 -4.79 4.35
CA ILE A 199 -11.93 -5.97 4.71
C ILE A 199 -10.85 -5.56 5.70
N ALA A 200 -10.76 -6.25 6.83
CA ALA A 200 -9.74 -6.02 7.84
C ALA A 200 -8.96 -7.30 8.13
N ILE A 201 -7.63 -7.19 8.22
CA ILE A 201 -6.73 -8.21 8.74
C ILE A 201 -6.19 -7.73 10.07
N THR A 202 -6.51 -8.47 11.13
CA THR A 202 -6.15 -8.19 12.53
C THR A 202 -5.61 -9.46 13.19
N PRO A 203 -4.30 -9.75 13.06
CA PRO A 203 -3.67 -10.93 13.69
C PRO A 203 -4.01 -11.08 15.19
N ARG A 204 -4.30 -9.96 15.84
CA ARG A 204 -5.01 -9.85 17.11
C ARG A 204 -5.95 -8.64 17.06
N ASP A 205 -7.06 -8.70 17.80
CA ASP A 205 -8.14 -7.72 17.68
C ASP A 205 -8.37 -6.93 18.98
N TRP A 206 -9.26 -5.93 18.92
CA TRP A 206 -9.73 -5.16 20.05
C TRP A 206 -10.22 -6.06 21.18
N GLN A 207 -9.92 -5.70 22.43
CA GLN A 207 -10.17 -6.56 23.61
C GLN A 207 -11.57 -7.18 23.68
N ALA A 208 -12.60 -6.45 23.26
CA ALA A 208 -13.98 -6.94 23.31
C ALA A 208 -14.25 -8.08 22.31
N TYR A 209 -13.51 -8.15 21.19
CA TYR A 209 -13.71 -9.13 20.13
C TYR A 209 -12.57 -10.15 20.06
N ASP A 210 -11.50 -9.95 20.84
CA ASP A 210 -10.31 -10.80 20.86
C ASP A 210 -10.62 -12.20 21.44
N ASP A 211 -10.88 -13.19 20.59
CA ASP A 211 -11.18 -14.58 20.98
C ASP A 211 -10.15 -15.60 20.44
N VAL A 212 -9.47 -15.27 19.34
CA VAL A 212 -8.33 -16.01 18.80
C VAL A 212 -7.23 -15.02 18.38
N SER A 213 -5.97 -15.45 18.40
CA SER A 213 -4.86 -14.60 17.95
C SER A 213 -3.72 -15.44 17.39
N GLY A 214 -3.01 -14.87 16.41
CA GLY A 214 -1.89 -15.53 15.75
C GLY A 214 -1.54 -14.84 14.43
N SER A 215 -0.53 -15.34 13.71
CA SER A 215 -0.14 -14.71 12.45
C SER A 215 -1.16 -14.95 11.33
N VAL A 216 -1.36 -13.94 10.48
CA VAL A 216 -2.16 -14.03 9.25
C VAL A 216 -1.21 -14.02 8.06
N THR A 217 -1.22 -15.07 7.24
CA THR A 217 -0.30 -15.20 6.12
C THR A 217 -0.94 -15.74 4.84
N ASP A 218 -0.35 -15.38 3.69
CA ASP A 218 -0.78 -15.88 2.39
C ASP A 218 -2.22 -15.49 2.06
N THR A 219 -2.52 -14.20 2.13
CA THR A 219 -3.87 -13.67 1.89
C THR A 219 -3.97 -12.97 0.54
N VAL A 220 -4.98 -13.31 -0.25
CA VAL A 220 -5.30 -12.63 -1.51
C VAL A 220 -6.65 -11.94 -1.37
N ILE A 221 -6.67 -10.63 -1.57
CA ILE A 221 -7.88 -9.80 -1.62
C ILE A 221 -7.98 -9.21 -3.01
N GLU A 222 -9.07 -9.48 -3.72
CA GLU A 222 -9.24 -8.95 -5.08
C GLU A 222 -10.66 -8.63 -5.50
N ASP A 223 -10.81 -7.79 -6.52
CA ASP A 223 -12.12 -7.42 -7.06
C ASP A 223 -13.07 -6.88 -5.97
N VAL A 224 -12.70 -5.74 -5.41
CA VAL A 224 -13.44 -5.05 -4.35
C VAL A 224 -14.01 -3.75 -4.91
N ASP A 225 -15.32 -3.57 -4.83
CA ASP A 225 -16.01 -2.35 -5.26
C ASP A 225 -17.11 -2.00 -4.25
N VAL A 226 -16.75 -1.19 -3.26
CA VAL A 226 -17.58 -0.92 -2.07
C VAL A 226 -17.54 0.55 -1.70
N ALA A 227 -18.62 1.05 -1.11
CA ALA A 227 -18.62 2.30 -0.36
C ALA A 227 -18.43 2.01 1.14
N SER A 228 -17.29 2.39 1.68
CA SER A 228 -16.92 2.22 3.09
C SER A 228 -16.92 3.56 3.82
N LEU A 229 -17.42 3.60 5.05
CA LEU A 229 -17.24 4.77 5.92
C LEU A 229 -15.85 4.85 6.57
N ALA A 230 -15.04 3.80 6.46
CA ALA A 230 -13.65 3.74 6.94
C ALA A 230 -12.69 3.35 5.80
N ALA A 231 -11.90 2.28 5.95
CA ALA A 231 -11.01 1.81 4.89
C ALA A 231 -11.68 0.78 3.96
N LEU A 232 -11.19 0.64 2.73
CA LEU A 232 -11.59 -0.50 1.88
C LEU A 232 -10.80 -1.75 2.28
N VAL A 233 -9.50 -1.61 2.52
CA VAL A 233 -8.70 -2.70 3.08
C VAL A 233 -7.80 -2.18 4.18
N LYS A 234 -7.91 -2.78 5.37
CA LYS A 234 -7.02 -2.56 6.51
C LYS A 234 -6.18 -3.82 6.75
N VAL A 235 -4.86 -3.64 6.87
CA VAL A 235 -3.90 -4.70 7.17
C VAL A 235 -3.08 -4.28 8.38
N LEU A 236 -3.39 -4.86 9.54
CA LEU A 236 -2.66 -4.60 10.76
C LEU A 236 -1.63 -5.70 11.04
N GLY A 237 -0.55 -5.31 11.72
CA GLY A 237 0.42 -6.27 12.24
C GLY A 237 -0.08 -7.02 13.49
N GLY A 238 -1.07 -6.46 14.20
CA GLY A 238 -1.56 -6.95 15.49
C GLY A 238 -0.65 -6.52 16.65
N SER A 239 -0.45 -7.40 17.62
CA SER A 239 0.46 -7.20 18.76
C SER A 239 1.89 -7.66 18.42
N PRO A 240 2.92 -7.30 19.24
CA PRO A 240 4.33 -7.58 18.93
C PRO A 240 4.71 -9.05 18.67
N ASP A 241 3.89 -10.00 19.09
CA ASP A 241 4.02 -11.44 18.89
C ASP A 241 3.34 -11.96 17.61
N THR A 242 2.70 -11.09 16.83
CA THR A 242 1.92 -11.45 15.65
C THR A 242 2.43 -10.77 14.37
N THR A 243 1.99 -11.29 13.23
CA THR A 243 2.40 -10.78 11.92
C THR A 243 1.27 -10.94 10.90
N ALA A 244 1.11 -9.94 10.04
CA ALA A 244 0.39 -10.06 8.77
C ALA A 244 1.41 -10.07 7.62
N SER A 245 1.50 -11.16 6.84
CA SER A 245 2.48 -11.20 5.75
C SER A 245 2.08 -11.97 4.51
N ARG A 246 2.78 -11.73 3.40
CA ARG A 246 2.50 -12.35 2.09
C ARG A 246 1.06 -12.08 1.67
N THR A 247 0.69 -10.81 1.72
CA THR A 247 -0.66 -10.36 1.38
C THR A 247 -0.63 -9.69 0.01
N THR A 248 -1.56 -10.05 -0.88
CA THR A 248 -1.76 -9.37 -2.16
C THR A 248 -3.15 -8.74 -2.18
N ILE A 249 -3.21 -7.45 -2.48
CA ILE A 249 -4.45 -6.68 -2.63
C ILE A 249 -4.49 -6.16 -4.07
N ARG A 250 -5.54 -6.49 -4.83
CA ARG A 250 -5.63 -6.06 -6.24
C ARG A 250 -7.02 -5.74 -6.75
N GLY A 251 -7.13 -4.78 -7.67
CA GLY A 251 -8.40 -4.47 -8.32
C GLY A 251 -9.41 -3.92 -7.30
N VAL A 252 -9.02 -2.82 -6.63
CA VAL A 252 -9.86 -2.14 -5.65
C VAL A 252 -10.39 -0.84 -6.27
N THR A 253 -11.72 -0.73 -6.34
CA THR A 253 -12.48 0.45 -6.75
C THR A 253 -13.47 0.84 -5.64
N GLY A 254 -14.25 1.89 -5.87
CA GLY A 254 -15.24 2.38 -4.92
C GLY A 254 -14.75 3.59 -4.13
N LEU A 255 -15.28 3.77 -2.92
CA LEU A 255 -15.10 4.97 -2.12
C LEU A 255 -14.81 4.61 -0.66
N ALA A 256 -13.69 5.09 -0.14
CA ALA A 256 -13.33 4.98 1.26
C ALA A 256 -13.67 6.26 2.04
N GLY A 257 -14.10 6.11 3.29
CA GLY A 257 -14.36 7.23 4.18
C GLY A 257 -13.09 7.84 4.76
N ASN A 258 -12.01 7.05 4.91
CA ASN A 258 -10.69 7.54 5.29
C ASN A 258 -9.61 7.19 4.27
N ASN A 259 -9.13 5.96 4.21
CA ASN A 259 -8.01 5.49 3.39
C ASN A 259 -8.48 4.36 2.49
N VAL A 260 -8.03 4.29 1.25
CA VAL A 260 -8.34 3.12 0.42
C VAL A 260 -7.68 1.88 1.03
N ILE A 261 -6.37 1.96 1.28
CA ILE A 261 -5.57 0.93 1.93
C ILE A 261 -4.92 1.52 3.19
N TRP A 262 -5.06 0.84 4.32
CA TRP A 262 -4.35 1.15 5.57
C TRP A 262 -3.49 -0.03 5.99
N ILE A 263 -2.19 0.23 6.20
CA ILE A 263 -1.15 -0.73 6.57
C ILE A 263 -0.50 -0.29 7.88
N GLY A 264 -0.51 -1.13 8.91
CA GLY A 264 0.32 -0.90 10.09
C GLY A 264 -0.37 -1.15 11.43
N ASP A 265 -0.50 -0.10 12.23
CA ASP A 265 -1.01 -0.16 13.60
C ASP A 265 -2.32 0.60 13.72
N ASP A 266 -3.23 0.09 14.54
CA ASP A 266 -4.35 0.86 15.09
C ASP A 266 -4.07 1.11 16.57
N THR A 267 -3.72 2.36 16.89
CA THR A 267 -3.23 2.75 18.21
C THR A 267 -4.32 2.86 19.27
N ALA A 268 -5.56 2.51 18.94
CA ALA A 268 -6.66 2.51 19.88
C ALA A 268 -6.48 1.43 20.97
N ASP A 269 -5.86 0.28 20.65
CA ASP A 269 -5.56 -0.81 21.59
C ASP A 269 -4.11 -1.31 21.39
N TRP A 270 -3.51 -1.84 22.45
CA TRP A 270 -2.19 -2.45 22.36
C TRP A 270 -2.21 -3.75 21.55
N ARG A 271 -3.36 -4.43 21.47
CA ARG A 271 -3.55 -5.66 20.69
C ARG A 271 -3.47 -5.44 19.20
N THR A 272 -3.74 -4.22 18.75
CA THR A 272 -3.74 -3.82 17.34
C THR A 272 -2.51 -2.96 16.99
N THR A 273 -1.49 -2.94 17.86
CA THR A 273 -0.27 -2.14 17.72
C THR A 273 0.98 -2.95 18.00
N GLY A 274 2.02 -2.77 17.18
CA GLY A 274 3.37 -3.29 17.46
C GLY A 274 3.71 -4.58 16.75
N GLY A 275 2.73 -5.24 16.14
CA GLY A 275 2.95 -6.40 15.29
C GLY A 275 3.56 -6.04 13.95
N ARG A 276 4.01 -7.06 13.21
CA ARG A 276 4.72 -6.86 11.94
C ARG A 276 3.77 -6.95 10.74
N VAL A 277 3.89 -6.02 9.79
CA VAL A 277 3.36 -6.21 8.44
C VAL A 277 4.51 -6.41 7.47
N ASP A 278 4.49 -7.44 6.63
CA ASP A 278 5.59 -7.69 5.67
C ASP A 278 5.13 -8.35 4.37
N ASP A 279 5.92 -8.18 3.32
CA ASP A 279 5.69 -8.78 2.00
C ASP A 279 4.27 -8.51 1.47
N LEU A 280 3.93 -7.22 1.39
CA LEU A 280 2.64 -6.74 0.93
C LEU A 280 2.75 -6.22 -0.52
N ILE A 281 1.84 -6.70 -1.38
CA ILE A 281 1.65 -6.21 -2.74
C ILE A 281 0.28 -5.55 -2.83
N VAL A 282 0.24 -4.32 -3.32
CA VAL A 282 -0.98 -3.55 -3.60
C VAL A 282 -0.95 -3.13 -5.06
N GLU A 283 -1.93 -3.55 -5.85
CA GLU A 283 -1.92 -3.29 -7.27
C GLU A 283 -3.28 -2.93 -7.88
N HIS A 284 -3.24 -2.20 -8.99
CA HIS A 284 -4.45 -1.88 -9.78
C HIS A 284 -5.54 -1.23 -8.92
N ILE A 285 -5.19 -0.12 -8.27
CA ILE A 285 -6.09 0.63 -7.39
C ILE A 285 -6.63 1.85 -8.16
N ALA A 286 -7.95 1.97 -8.20
CA ALA A 286 -8.66 3.10 -8.83
C ALA A 286 -9.78 3.64 -7.93
N ALA A 287 -9.71 3.39 -6.63
CA ALA A 287 -10.67 3.90 -5.65
C ALA A 287 -10.38 5.34 -5.20
N GLY A 288 -11.42 6.04 -4.76
CA GLY A 288 -11.35 7.37 -4.16
C GLY A 288 -11.48 7.35 -2.65
N THR A 289 -11.19 8.49 -2.03
CA THR A 289 -11.56 8.78 -0.64
C THR A 289 -12.58 9.93 -0.61
N LEU A 290 -13.35 10.05 0.47
CA LEU A 290 -14.20 11.22 0.68
C LEU A 290 -13.35 12.51 0.67
N PRO A 291 -13.87 13.63 0.11
CA PRO A 291 -13.11 14.87 0.01
C PRO A 291 -12.53 15.32 1.35
N GLY A 292 -11.23 15.64 1.35
CA GLY A 292 -10.51 16.08 2.55
C GLY A 292 -10.24 14.98 3.59
N ARG A 293 -10.47 13.70 3.25
CA ARG A 293 -10.21 12.57 4.14
C ARG A 293 -9.17 11.63 3.55
N GLY A 294 -8.12 11.38 4.35
CA GLY A 294 -7.09 10.34 4.16
C GLY A 294 -6.40 10.29 2.78
N GLY A 295 -5.61 9.24 2.57
CA GLY A 295 -4.86 8.99 1.33
C GLY A 295 -5.29 7.70 0.65
N MET A 296 -4.72 7.38 -0.51
CA MET A 296 -4.97 6.06 -1.10
C MET A 296 -4.27 4.98 -0.29
N VAL A 297 -3.01 5.20 0.08
CA VAL A 297 -2.25 4.25 0.90
C VAL A 297 -1.70 4.96 2.13
N HIS A 298 -2.07 4.46 3.29
CA HIS A 298 -1.58 4.91 4.59
C HIS A 298 -0.73 3.82 5.24
N ILE A 299 0.56 4.10 5.45
CA ILE A 299 1.49 3.23 6.17
C ILE A 299 1.86 3.91 7.49
N ASN A 300 1.42 3.35 8.62
CA ASN A 300 1.65 3.93 9.95
C ASN A 300 2.23 2.96 10.98
N GLY A 301 2.55 1.73 10.57
CA GLY A 301 3.00 0.68 11.47
C GLY A 301 4.38 0.94 12.06
N SER A 302 4.57 0.50 13.29
CA SER A 302 5.84 0.51 14.01
C SER A 302 6.84 -0.54 13.52
N ALA A 303 6.36 -1.61 12.88
CA ALA A 303 7.16 -2.64 12.23
C ALA A 303 6.57 -3.00 10.86
N VAL A 304 7.05 -2.35 9.80
CA VAL A 304 6.64 -2.65 8.41
C VAL A 304 7.87 -3.09 7.63
N GLY A 305 7.80 -4.24 6.98
CA GLY A 305 8.89 -4.77 6.15
C GLY A 305 8.86 -4.19 4.74
N ARG A 306 8.61 -5.04 3.74
CA ARG A 306 8.52 -4.64 2.34
C ARG A 306 7.08 -4.40 1.90
N VAL A 307 6.88 -3.28 1.19
CA VAL A 307 5.60 -2.93 0.55
C VAL A 307 5.84 -2.57 -0.91
N GLN A 308 5.09 -3.18 -1.81
CA GLN A 308 5.09 -2.87 -3.24
C GLN A 308 3.74 -2.32 -3.65
N LEU A 309 3.73 -1.12 -4.21
CA LEU A 309 2.55 -0.45 -4.75
C LEU A 309 2.72 -0.34 -6.26
N ARG A 310 1.77 -0.83 -7.06
CA ARG A 310 1.84 -0.73 -8.52
C ARG A 310 0.51 -0.42 -9.19
N GLY A 311 0.50 0.32 -10.29
CA GLY A 311 -0.73 0.53 -11.07
C GLY A 311 -1.77 1.36 -10.33
N LEU A 312 -1.35 2.43 -9.64
CA LEU A 312 -2.26 3.34 -8.94
C LEU A 312 -2.79 4.39 -9.92
N ARG A 313 -4.12 4.55 -10.00
CA ARG A 313 -4.75 5.52 -10.89
C ARG A 313 -5.59 6.52 -10.10
N VAL A 314 -5.41 7.79 -10.43
CA VAL A 314 -6.13 8.90 -9.79
C VAL A 314 -6.73 9.80 -10.86
N GLN A 315 -8.05 9.96 -10.81
CA GLN A 315 -8.80 10.90 -11.65
C GLN A 315 -9.26 12.11 -10.82
N GLY A 316 -9.20 13.29 -11.44
CA GLY A 316 -9.67 14.55 -10.86
C GLY A 316 -8.73 15.19 -9.83
N PRO A 317 -9.02 16.46 -9.47
CA PRO A 317 -8.30 17.17 -8.41
C PRO A 317 -8.51 16.48 -7.05
N ARG A 318 -7.46 16.46 -6.23
CA ARG A 318 -7.47 15.80 -4.92
C ARG A 318 -7.58 16.77 -3.77
N GLY A 319 -7.99 16.23 -2.62
CA GLY A 319 -7.79 16.90 -1.34
C GLY A 319 -6.30 17.16 -1.06
N ARG A 320 -6.01 17.85 0.05
CA ARG A 320 -4.66 18.27 0.46
C ARG A 320 -3.81 17.13 1.06
N GLU A 321 -4.04 15.91 0.61
CA GLU A 321 -3.57 14.70 1.27
C GLU A 321 -2.68 13.87 0.33
N PRO A 322 -1.52 13.37 0.79
CA PRO A 322 -0.65 12.57 -0.07
C PRO A 322 -1.33 11.30 -0.60
N LEU A 323 -0.97 10.91 -1.82
CA LEU A 323 -1.46 9.66 -2.42
C LEU A 323 -0.97 8.46 -1.60
N VAL A 324 0.33 8.42 -1.33
CA VAL A 324 0.99 7.45 -0.46
C VAL A 324 1.61 8.21 0.70
N ARG A 325 1.26 7.83 1.92
CA ARG A 325 1.80 8.43 3.15
C ARG A 325 2.48 7.36 3.99
N VAL A 326 3.74 7.61 4.34
CA VAL A 326 4.50 6.83 5.31
C VAL A 326 4.63 7.68 6.56
N VAL A 327 3.71 7.48 7.50
CA VAL A 327 3.57 8.30 8.71
C VAL A 327 3.44 7.39 9.95
N PRO A 328 4.51 6.66 10.31
CA PRO A 328 4.52 5.89 11.56
C PRO A 328 4.22 6.78 12.75
N PHE A 329 3.38 6.31 13.67
CA PHE A 329 3.03 7.06 14.87
C PHE A 329 4.24 7.27 15.80
N ARG A 330 5.17 6.32 15.81
CA ARG A 330 6.46 6.37 16.50
C ARG A 330 7.59 6.14 15.50
N PRO A 331 8.84 6.53 15.83
CA PRO A 331 9.98 6.21 14.97
C PRO A 331 9.98 4.74 14.54
N ALA A 332 9.92 4.50 13.23
CA ALA A 332 9.83 3.16 12.67
C ALA A 332 10.67 3.03 11.40
N THR A 333 11.12 1.81 11.14
CA THR A 333 11.88 1.48 9.93
C THR A 333 11.03 0.62 9.00
N LEU A 334 10.94 1.05 7.76
CA LEU A 334 10.47 0.27 6.62
C LEU A 334 11.68 -0.34 5.91
N ALA A 335 11.67 -1.66 5.70
CA ALA A 335 12.76 -2.32 4.99
C ALA A 335 12.84 -1.84 3.53
N GLY A 336 11.69 -1.73 2.87
CA GLY A 336 11.64 -1.17 1.52
C GLY A 336 10.23 -0.80 1.08
N LEU A 337 10.14 0.25 0.27
CA LEU A 337 8.91 0.72 -0.37
C LEU A 337 9.17 0.88 -1.87
N THR A 338 8.30 0.27 -2.68
CA THR A 338 8.29 0.45 -4.13
C THR A 338 6.97 1.08 -4.54
N VAL A 339 7.02 2.13 -5.36
CA VAL A 339 5.86 2.85 -5.90
C VAL A 339 6.02 2.92 -7.41
N GLU A 340 5.24 2.11 -8.12
CA GLU A 340 5.39 1.86 -9.56
C GLU A 340 4.12 2.11 -10.35
N ASP A 341 4.27 2.46 -11.63
CA ASP A 341 3.18 2.57 -12.60
C ASP A 341 2.01 3.42 -12.08
N VAL A 342 2.32 4.64 -11.64
CA VAL A 342 1.34 5.56 -11.05
C VAL A 342 0.93 6.63 -12.07
N VAL A 343 -0.37 6.81 -12.25
CA VAL A 343 -0.93 7.84 -13.13
C VAL A 343 -1.81 8.78 -12.32
N VAL A 344 -1.44 10.07 -12.33
CA VAL A 344 -2.17 11.14 -11.64
C VAL A 344 -2.50 12.26 -12.63
N GLU A 345 -3.78 12.62 -12.73
CA GLU A 345 -4.21 13.73 -13.57
C GLU A 345 -3.74 15.09 -13.02
N GLN A 346 -3.83 15.29 -11.71
CA GLN A 346 -3.45 16.54 -11.04
C GLN A 346 -2.92 16.27 -9.63
N LEU A 347 -1.72 16.77 -9.32
CA LEU A 347 -1.23 16.88 -7.94
C LEU A 347 -1.51 18.28 -7.41
N ASP A 348 -2.44 18.40 -6.47
CA ASP A 348 -2.69 19.64 -5.74
C ASP A 348 -1.69 19.80 -4.60
N ALA A 349 -1.97 20.60 -3.56
CA ALA A 349 -1.00 21.05 -2.54
C ALA A 349 -0.22 19.97 -1.75
N ALA A 350 -0.48 18.67 -1.96
CA ALA A 350 0.20 17.58 -1.29
C ALA A 350 1.10 16.78 -2.26
N PRO A 351 2.19 16.18 -1.75
CA PRO A 351 3.05 15.35 -2.58
C PRO A 351 2.36 14.04 -2.99
N LEU A 352 2.84 13.40 -4.05
CA LEU A 352 2.41 12.04 -4.37
C LEU A 352 2.82 11.08 -3.25
N LEU A 353 4.09 11.10 -2.85
CA LEU A 353 4.63 10.30 -1.76
C LEU A 353 5.17 11.20 -0.65
N LEU A 354 4.72 10.97 0.59
CA LEU A 354 5.28 11.57 1.80
C LEU A 354 5.99 10.53 2.65
N VAL A 355 7.25 10.80 3.01
CA VAL A 355 8.00 10.09 4.08
C VAL A 355 8.13 11.02 5.28
N ALA A 356 7.35 10.79 6.34
CA ALA A 356 7.32 11.66 7.51
C ALA A 356 8.59 11.58 8.35
N ARG A 357 8.80 12.56 9.25
CA ARG A 357 9.96 12.64 10.17
C ARG A 357 10.17 11.41 11.06
N THR A 358 9.10 10.67 11.33
CA THR A 358 9.12 9.44 12.13
C THR A 358 9.45 8.20 11.31
N ALA A 359 9.60 8.31 9.99
CA ALA A 359 9.88 7.18 9.11
C ALA A 359 11.37 7.11 8.74
N THR A 360 11.91 5.89 8.79
CA THR A 360 13.15 5.51 8.10
C THR A 360 12.80 4.49 7.03
N ILE A 361 13.27 4.66 5.80
CA ILE A 361 13.10 3.68 4.71
C ILE A 361 14.47 3.24 4.23
N GLY A 362 14.75 1.93 4.28
CA GLY A 362 16.01 1.39 3.77
C GLY A 362 16.12 1.59 2.25
N GLN A 363 15.15 1.09 1.49
CA GLN A 363 15.13 1.25 0.04
C GLN A 363 13.80 1.86 -0.42
N LEU A 364 13.88 2.97 -1.16
CA LEU A 364 12.73 3.63 -1.77
C LEU A 364 12.91 3.67 -3.28
N LEU A 365 12.03 2.98 -4.01
CA LEU A 365 11.93 3.03 -5.47
C LEU A 365 10.64 3.76 -5.87
N VAL A 366 10.76 4.79 -6.69
CA VAL A 366 9.65 5.46 -7.38
C VAL A 366 9.89 5.35 -8.88
N SER A 367 9.02 4.64 -9.60
CA SER A 367 9.26 4.32 -11.01
C SER A 367 7.99 4.35 -11.86
N GLY A 368 8.09 4.74 -13.15
CA GLY A 368 6.94 4.69 -14.06
C GLY A 368 5.81 5.64 -13.66
N VAL A 369 6.14 6.84 -13.17
CA VAL A 369 5.16 7.81 -12.67
C VAL A 369 4.82 8.84 -13.76
N THR A 370 3.54 9.05 -14.03
CA THR A 370 3.04 10.12 -14.92
C THR A 370 2.13 11.05 -14.14
N VAL A 371 2.48 12.34 -14.11
CA VAL A 371 1.68 13.40 -13.50
C VAL A 371 1.37 14.45 -14.55
N ALA A 372 0.09 14.57 -14.93
CA ALA A 372 -0.33 15.43 -16.03
C ALA A 372 -0.43 16.93 -15.66
N GLY A 373 -0.46 17.26 -14.36
CA GLY A 373 -0.44 18.63 -13.87
C GLY A 373 -0.11 18.70 -12.38
N THR A 374 0.41 19.84 -11.93
CA THR A 374 0.66 20.12 -10.50
C THR A 374 0.13 21.48 -10.09
N SER A 375 0.01 21.70 -8.78
CA SER A 375 0.00 23.03 -8.16
C SER A 375 1.41 23.44 -7.70
N ALA A 376 1.62 24.74 -7.47
CA ALA A 376 2.87 25.23 -6.90
C ALA A 376 3.11 24.67 -5.48
N GLY A 377 4.36 24.37 -5.15
CA GLY A 377 4.80 23.85 -3.86
C GLY A 377 4.67 22.33 -3.69
N THR A 378 4.50 21.59 -4.78
CA THR A 378 4.20 20.15 -4.75
C THR A 378 5.43 19.32 -5.12
N ALA A 379 5.44 18.05 -4.70
CA ALA A 379 6.53 17.12 -5.02
C ALA A 379 6.03 15.74 -5.42
N VAL A 380 6.77 15.04 -6.28
CA VAL A 380 6.52 13.60 -6.49
C VAL A 380 6.91 12.82 -5.24
N ALA A 381 8.10 13.06 -4.69
CA ALA A 381 8.54 12.49 -3.43
C ALA A 381 8.98 13.60 -2.45
N GLN A 382 8.30 13.71 -1.31
CA GLN A 382 8.68 14.58 -0.21
C GLN A 382 9.24 13.74 0.95
N VAL A 383 10.51 13.95 1.30
CA VAL A 383 11.22 13.21 2.34
C VAL A 383 11.51 14.12 3.52
N ALA A 384 10.71 14.01 4.57
CA ALA A 384 10.93 14.68 5.84
C ALA A 384 11.67 13.80 6.87
N GLY A 385 11.64 12.47 6.70
CA GLY A 385 12.36 11.50 7.52
C GLY A 385 13.71 11.10 6.95
N VAL A 386 14.01 9.80 7.03
CA VAL A 386 15.26 9.20 6.56
C VAL A 386 14.98 8.22 5.42
N VAL A 387 15.75 8.32 4.33
CA VAL A 387 15.80 7.33 3.26
C VAL A 387 17.26 6.97 3.01
N ASP A 388 17.61 5.69 3.04
CA ASP A 388 19.01 5.27 2.83
C ASP A 388 19.36 5.25 1.35
N ASP A 389 18.49 4.65 0.55
CA ASP A 389 18.67 4.53 -0.89
C ASP A 389 17.40 4.93 -1.64
N LEU A 390 17.44 6.09 -2.28
CA LEU A 390 16.35 6.62 -3.11
C LEU A 390 16.67 6.41 -4.59
N THR A 391 15.81 5.67 -5.29
CA THR A 391 15.82 5.61 -6.76
C THR A 391 14.53 6.19 -7.30
N VAL A 392 14.64 7.19 -8.19
CA VAL A 392 13.52 7.74 -8.95
C VAL A 392 13.83 7.55 -10.44
N ARG A 393 12.96 6.84 -11.17
CA ARG A 393 13.19 6.60 -12.60
C ARG A 393 11.93 6.63 -13.45
N ALA A 394 12.07 6.89 -14.74
CA ALA A 394 10.94 6.84 -15.68
C ALA A 394 9.76 7.69 -15.21
N VAL A 395 10.02 8.97 -14.87
CA VAL A 395 9.00 9.91 -14.39
C VAL A 395 8.73 11.00 -15.42
N SER A 396 7.46 11.22 -15.73
CA SER A 396 6.98 12.34 -16.56
C SER A 396 6.11 13.27 -15.72
N LEU A 397 6.47 14.56 -15.66
CA LEU A 397 5.79 15.57 -14.85
C LEU A 397 5.53 16.83 -15.66
N THR A 398 4.27 17.28 -15.70
CA THR A 398 3.92 18.62 -16.17
C THR A 398 3.72 19.54 -14.95
N ALA A 399 4.69 20.41 -14.69
CA ALA A 399 4.70 21.28 -13.51
C ALA A 399 4.00 22.62 -13.77
N SER A 400 3.17 23.06 -12.81
CA SER A 400 2.77 24.46 -12.69
C SER A 400 3.38 25.09 -11.44
N GLY A 401 4.07 26.21 -11.60
CA GLY A 401 4.80 26.86 -10.52
C GLY A 401 5.90 25.97 -9.91
N ASP A 402 6.35 26.35 -8.71
CA ASP A 402 7.49 25.70 -8.06
C ASP A 402 7.17 24.27 -7.59
N SER A 403 7.37 23.29 -8.46
CA SER A 403 7.18 21.87 -8.17
C SER A 403 8.51 21.11 -8.21
N TYR A 404 8.58 19.97 -7.52
CA TYR A 404 9.80 19.19 -7.36
C TYR A 404 9.60 17.72 -7.72
N LEU A 405 10.65 17.07 -8.22
CA LEU A 405 10.64 15.60 -8.30
C LEU A 405 10.91 15.03 -6.90
N VAL A 406 11.99 15.49 -6.27
CA VAL A 406 12.36 15.12 -4.91
C VAL A 406 12.54 16.37 -4.06
N GLU A 407 11.84 16.42 -2.93
CA GLU A 407 11.92 17.49 -1.97
C GLU A 407 12.33 16.97 -0.60
N LEU A 408 13.42 17.48 -0.04
CA LEU A 408 13.64 17.51 1.40
C LEU A 408 13.08 18.87 1.87
N PRO A 409 11.91 18.91 2.53
CA PRO A 409 11.21 20.17 2.70
C PRO A 409 11.87 21.01 3.79
N GLY A 410 11.97 22.33 3.58
CA GLY A 410 12.75 23.22 4.47
C GLY A 410 12.27 23.28 5.93
N TRP A 411 11.03 22.86 6.22
CA TRP A 411 10.50 22.75 7.58
C TRP A 411 10.95 21.47 8.30
N ALA A 412 11.42 20.45 7.58
CA ALA A 412 11.83 19.17 8.14
C ALA A 412 13.31 19.19 8.52
N THR A 413 13.60 19.69 9.70
CA THR A 413 14.96 19.63 10.26
C THR A 413 15.48 18.20 10.25
N HIS A 414 16.72 18.01 9.76
CA HIS A 414 17.38 16.69 9.66
C HIS A 414 16.78 15.70 8.66
N ALA A 415 15.95 16.16 7.70
CA ALA A 415 15.58 15.34 6.55
C ALA A 415 16.84 14.77 5.86
N THR A 416 16.85 13.45 5.63
CA THR A 416 18.04 12.71 5.21
C THR A 416 17.73 11.80 4.05
N VAL A 417 18.49 11.94 2.96
CA VAL A 417 18.58 10.97 1.88
C VAL A 417 20.05 10.62 1.70
N ARG A 418 20.47 9.42 2.14
CA ARG A 418 21.90 9.06 2.17
C ARG A 418 22.50 8.85 0.78
N ARG A 419 21.69 8.39 -0.17
CA ARG A 419 22.02 8.33 -1.59
C ARG A 419 20.75 8.48 -2.42
N ALA A 420 20.86 9.23 -3.51
CA ALA A 420 19.80 9.36 -4.50
C ALA A 420 20.30 9.08 -5.93
N SER A 421 19.48 8.38 -6.72
CA SER A 421 19.64 8.24 -8.17
C SER A 421 18.34 8.67 -8.86
N VAL A 422 18.47 9.56 -9.84
CA VAL A 422 17.39 10.01 -10.72
C VAL A 422 17.73 9.66 -12.16
N SER A 423 16.83 8.99 -12.87
CA SER A 423 17.08 8.57 -14.27
C SER A 423 15.83 8.60 -15.14
N ASP A 424 15.99 8.82 -16.45
CA ASP A 424 14.89 8.75 -17.41
C ASP A 424 13.70 9.66 -17.03
N VAL A 425 14.01 10.88 -16.59
CA VAL A 425 12.99 11.84 -16.13
C VAL A 425 12.73 12.91 -17.17
N GLN A 426 11.45 13.25 -17.37
CA GLN A 426 11.00 14.36 -18.19
C GLN A 426 10.13 15.31 -17.36
N ILE A 427 10.59 16.54 -17.15
CA ILE A 427 9.80 17.58 -16.49
C ILE A 427 9.59 18.74 -17.47
N ALA A 428 8.34 19.13 -17.66
CA ALA A 428 7.98 20.29 -18.48
C ALA A 428 7.13 21.26 -17.66
N GLY A 429 7.44 22.55 -17.71
CA GLY A 429 6.65 23.58 -17.03
C GLY A 429 7.51 24.64 -16.35
N ARG A 430 6.87 25.64 -15.74
CA ARG A 430 7.58 26.71 -15.03
C ARG A 430 7.66 26.38 -13.55
N GLY A 431 8.88 26.27 -13.01
CA GLY A 431 9.15 26.40 -11.58
C GLY A 431 10.03 25.30 -10.95
N GLY A 432 10.50 25.59 -9.73
CA GLY A 432 11.13 24.66 -8.79
C GLY A 432 12.51 24.12 -9.18
N ALA A 433 12.80 22.91 -8.70
CA ALA A 433 14.02 22.17 -9.03
C ALA A 433 13.69 20.67 -9.20
N LEU A 434 14.53 19.92 -9.93
CA LEU A 434 14.38 18.46 -9.96
C LEU A 434 14.57 17.91 -8.53
N VAL A 435 15.64 18.32 -7.84
CA VAL A 435 15.88 17.97 -6.43
C VAL A 435 16.12 19.22 -5.60
N THR A 436 15.46 19.33 -4.45
CA THR A 436 15.69 20.42 -3.49
C THR A 436 16.02 19.91 -2.10
N ALA A 437 17.07 20.48 -1.49
CA ALA A 437 17.48 20.28 -0.11
C ALA A 437 17.94 21.64 0.50
N PRO A 438 16.99 22.52 0.86
CA PRO A 438 17.23 23.93 1.16
C PRO A 438 17.82 24.21 2.54
N ALA A 439 17.67 23.32 3.52
CA ALA A 439 18.11 23.59 4.89
C ALA A 439 19.52 23.05 5.15
N ALA A 440 20.30 23.78 5.93
CA ALA A 440 21.67 23.40 6.30
C ALA A 440 21.72 22.12 7.15
N THR A 441 20.60 21.75 7.77
CA THR A 441 20.47 20.52 8.58
C THR A 441 20.12 19.29 7.75
N HIS A 442 19.81 19.45 6.46
CA HIS A 442 19.52 18.32 5.58
C HIS A 442 20.80 17.52 5.28
N VAL A 443 20.62 16.26 4.89
CA VAL A 443 21.71 15.37 4.49
C VAL A 443 21.38 14.77 3.11
N LEU A 444 22.19 15.12 2.10
CA LEU A 444 22.15 14.55 0.76
C LEU A 444 23.58 14.52 0.18
N PRO A 445 24.42 13.53 0.55
CA PRO A 445 25.84 13.55 0.21
C PRO A 445 26.12 13.08 -1.22
N ARG A 446 25.21 12.30 -1.83
CA ARG A 446 25.40 11.73 -3.16
C ARG A 446 24.10 11.76 -3.95
N LEU A 447 24.15 12.40 -5.12
CA LEU A 447 23.06 12.46 -6.08
C LEU A 447 23.59 12.16 -7.48
N ALA A 448 23.01 11.16 -8.14
CA ALA A 448 23.25 10.89 -9.56
C ALA A 448 22.01 11.26 -10.37
N VAL A 449 22.18 12.00 -11.47
CA VAL A 449 21.11 12.37 -12.41
C VAL A 449 21.52 11.97 -13.82
N ASN A 450 20.77 11.06 -14.44
CA ASN A 450 21.12 10.49 -15.73
C ASN A 450 19.94 10.55 -16.71
N GLN A 451 20.19 10.68 -18.02
CA GLN A 451 19.17 10.56 -19.08
C GLN A 451 17.90 11.38 -18.79
N SER A 452 18.07 12.63 -18.34
CA SER A 452 16.97 13.44 -17.82
C SER A 452 16.84 14.75 -18.56
N ARG A 453 15.61 15.21 -18.77
CA ARG A 453 15.30 16.46 -19.44
C ARG A 453 14.35 17.31 -18.61
N THR A 454 14.72 18.56 -18.36
CA THR A 454 13.84 19.56 -17.77
C THR A 454 13.60 20.70 -18.77
N VAL A 455 12.40 21.26 -18.80
CA VAL A 455 12.03 22.38 -19.66
C VAL A 455 11.32 23.44 -18.81
N GLY A 456 11.92 24.62 -18.66
CA GLY A 456 11.34 25.73 -17.89
C GLY A 456 11.62 25.67 -16.37
N THR A 457 12.30 24.63 -15.90
CA THR A 457 12.78 24.52 -14.50
C THR A 457 14.02 25.40 -14.30
N PRO A 458 14.05 26.31 -13.30
CA PRO A 458 15.19 27.19 -13.10
C PRO A 458 16.46 26.45 -12.68
N TRP A 459 16.37 25.40 -11.85
CA TRP A 459 17.54 24.67 -11.37
C TRP A 459 17.37 23.17 -11.50
N LEU A 460 18.41 22.43 -11.90
CA LEU A 460 18.40 20.97 -11.75
C LEU A 460 18.41 20.63 -10.26
N VAL A 461 19.30 21.23 -9.48
CA VAL A 461 19.37 21.02 -8.03
C VAL A 461 19.43 22.33 -7.26
N ASP A 462 18.81 22.34 -6.08
CA ASP A 462 18.84 23.47 -5.15
C ASP A 462 19.25 23.01 -3.74
N LEU A 463 20.49 23.30 -3.35
CA LEU A 463 21.20 22.60 -2.28
C LEU A 463 21.74 23.53 -1.20
N ASN A 464 21.59 23.14 0.05
CA ASN A 464 22.30 23.70 1.21
C ASN A 464 23.07 22.61 1.98
N THR A 465 23.30 21.49 1.31
CA THR A 465 23.99 20.29 1.79
C THR A 465 25.39 20.21 1.18
N THR A 466 26.28 19.41 1.78
CA THR A 466 27.48 18.93 1.09
C THR A 466 27.09 17.77 0.17
N THR A 467 27.26 17.92 -1.15
CA THR A 467 26.73 16.97 -2.15
C THR A 467 27.71 16.72 -3.28
N GLU A 468 27.99 15.45 -3.57
CA GLU A 468 28.56 15.04 -4.85
C GLU A 468 27.43 14.80 -5.86
N LEU A 469 27.38 15.63 -6.89
CA LEU A 469 26.43 15.57 -7.99
C LEU A 469 27.10 14.94 -9.21
N THR A 470 26.68 13.74 -9.58
CA THR A 470 27.07 13.10 -10.84
C THR A 470 25.96 13.30 -11.88
N VAL A 471 26.30 13.79 -13.06
CA VAL A 471 25.37 14.06 -14.16
C VAL A 471 25.83 13.35 -15.43
N SER A 472 24.92 12.68 -16.14
CA SER A 472 25.21 12.14 -17.47
C SER A 472 24.01 12.29 -18.40
N ASN A 473 24.22 12.87 -19.58
CA ASN A 473 23.18 13.06 -20.60
C ASN A 473 21.94 13.78 -20.03
N VAL A 474 22.14 15.00 -19.51
CA VAL A 474 21.07 15.82 -18.92
C VAL A 474 20.86 17.07 -19.76
N ALA A 475 19.60 17.36 -20.11
CA ALA A 475 19.19 18.56 -20.83
C ALA A 475 18.33 19.48 -19.94
N ILE A 476 18.68 20.77 -19.86
CA ILE A 476 17.97 21.79 -19.10
C ILE A 476 17.57 22.92 -20.06
N ASP A 477 16.40 22.79 -20.67
CA ASP A 477 15.91 23.67 -21.71
C ASP A 477 15.09 24.84 -21.13
N ASN A 478 15.05 25.96 -21.86
CA ASN A 478 14.25 27.15 -21.52
C ASN A 478 14.40 27.62 -20.06
N THR A 479 15.62 27.63 -19.53
CA THR A 479 15.93 28.02 -18.15
C THR A 479 16.72 29.33 -18.08
N THR A 480 16.56 30.06 -16.99
CA THR A 480 17.42 31.20 -16.62
C THR A 480 18.49 30.82 -15.59
N GLY A 481 18.35 29.69 -14.89
CA GLY A 481 19.31 29.23 -13.90
C GLY A 481 20.31 28.25 -14.50
N GLY A 482 20.25 26.97 -14.15
CA GLY A 482 21.19 25.97 -14.64
C GLY A 482 21.23 24.68 -13.82
N VAL A 483 22.43 24.12 -13.65
CA VAL A 483 22.66 22.85 -12.97
C VAL A 483 22.45 22.99 -11.47
N ALA A 484 23.12 23.93 -10.80
CA ALA A 484 23.12 23.96 -9.34
C ALA A 484 22.91 25.36 -8.77
N ARG A 485 21.95 25.48 -7.86
CA ARG A 485 21.89 26.56 -6.87
C ARG A 485 22.47 26.04 -5.56
N VAL A 486 23.55 26.66 -5.11
CA VAL A 486 24.19 26.34 -3.83
C VAL A 486 23.94 27.48 -2.86
N ARG A 487 23.30 27.17 -1.74
CA ARG A 487 22.91 28.11 -0.69
C ARG A 487 24.03 28.30 0.35
N ASN A 488 23.79 29.25 1.25
CA ASN A 488 24.67 29.78 2.29
C ASN A 488 25.76 28.85 2.84
N SER A 489 25.45 27.61 3.21
CA SER A 489 26.42 26.66 3.79
C SER A 489 26.59 25.39 2.95
N GLY A 490 25.98 25.36 1.77
CA GLY A 490 26.04 24.24 0.85
C GLY A 490 27.40 24.13 0.18
N ALA A 491 27.77 22.90 -0.15
CA ALA A 491 28.96 22.61 -0.93
C ALA A 491 28.60 21.58 -1.99
N ALA A 492 28.88 21.84 -3.26
CA ALA A 492 28.59 20.90 -4.33
C ALA A 492 29.84 20.59 -5.16
N VAL A 493 29.99 19.31 -5.53
CA VAL A 493 30.98 18.86 -6.51
C VAL A 493 30.24 18.27 -7.69
N VAL A 494 30.37 18.88 -8.87
CA VAL A 494 29.72 18.43 -10.09
C VAL A 494 30.68 17.59 -10.92
N ARG A 495 30.27 16.38 -11.30
CA ARG A 495 31.04 15.45 -12.14
C ARG A 495 30.18 14.91 -13.27
N GLY A 496 30.81 14.58 -14.38
CA GLY A 496 30.21 13.84 -15.48
C GLY A 496 30.22 14.60 -16.80
N ASP A 497 29.32 14.23 -17.71
CA ASP A 497 29.33 14.59 -19.13
C ASP A 497 27.93 14.72 -19.73
N GLY A 498 27.84 15.22 -20.97
CA GLY A 498 26.59 15.29 -21.71
C GLY A 498 25.58 16.27 -21.13
N LEU A 499 26.05 17.30 -20.41
CA LEU A 499 25.21 18.41 -19.98
C LEU A 499 24.87 19.30 -21.18
N ARG A 500 23.59 19.62 -21.34
CA ARG A 500 23.09 20.57 -22.33
C ARG A 500 22.13 21.52 -21.64
N PHE A 501 22.23 22.80 -21.90
CA PHE A 501 21.26 23.76 -21.34
C PHE A 501 21.09 24.99 -22.21
N ALA A 502 20.00 25.71 -21.95
CA ALA A 502 19.60 26.87 -22.74
C ALA A 502 20.70 27.93 -22.85
N ARG A 503 20.84 28.52 -24.04
CA ARG A 503 21.79 29.63 -24.26
C ARG A 503 21.45 30.80 -23.35
N GLY A 504 22.45 31.30 -22.63
CA GLY A 504 22.29 32.42 -21.69
C GLY A 504 21.86 32.00 -20.28
N ALA A 505 21.71 30.70 -20.00
CA ALA A 505 21.55 30.22 -18.64
C ALA A 505 22.82 30.52 -17.81
N ARG A 506 22.65 30.77 -16.51
CA ARG A 506 23.75 31.06 -15.57
C ARG A 506 24.66 29.85 -15.34
N GLY A 507 24.14 28.63 -15.48
CA GLY A 507 24.87 27.38 -15.24
C GLY A 507 24.93 27.01 -13.76
N ALA A 508 25.34 27.93 -12.90
CA ALA A 508 25.28 27.77 -11.45
C ALA A 508 24.95 29.09 -10.74
N ALA A 509 24.51 29.02 -9.49
CA ALA A 509 24.42 30.18 -8.60
C ALA A 509 24.93 29.78 -7.22
N VAL A 510 25.98 30.46 -6.74
CA VAL A 510 26.55 30.22 -5.41
C VAL A 510 26.26 31.41 -4.51
N ALA A 511 25.53 31.18 -3.42
CA ALA A 511 25.27 32.20 -2.40
C ALA A 511 26.51 32.41 -1.50
N ALA A 512 26.58 33.55 -0.81
CA ALA A 512 27.66 33.83 0.12
C ALA A 512 27.79 32.74 1.19
N GLY A 513 29.01 32.19 1.32
CA GLY A 513 29.34 31.06 2.20
C GLY A 513 29.21 29.67 1.55
N GLY A 514 28.52 29.57 0.40
CA GLY A 514 28.42 28.34 -0.36
C GLY A 514 29.67 28.09 -1.22
N SER A 515 29.82 26.86 -1.71
CA SER A 515 30.93 26.50 -2.60
C SER A 515 30.52 25.52 -3.70
N LEU A 516 31.13 25.66 -4.87
CA LEU A 516 30.92 24.79 -6.01
C LEU A 516 32.25 24.47 -6.69
N VAL A 517 32.55 23.18 -6.85
CA VAL A 517 33.66 22.69 -7.68
C VAL A 517 33.06 21.95 -8.87
N SER A 518 33.58 22.19 -10.07
CA SER A 518 33.17 21.47 -11.28
C SER A 518 34.32 20.62 -11.82
N TYR A 519 34.02 19.36 -12.15
CA TYR A 519 34.83 18.49 -12.99
C TYR A 519 34.08 18.12 -14.29
N ALA A 520 33.09 18.93 -14.68
CA ALA A 520 32.30 18.76 -15.90
C ALA A 520 32.64 19.87 -16.89
N LEU A 521 33.31 19.53 -18.01
CA LEU A 521 33.69 20.51 -19.04
C LEU A 521 32.47 21.17 -19.68
N ASP A 522 31.38 20.41 -19.78
CA ASP A 522 30.10 20.83 -20.37
C ASP A 522 29.31 21.81 -19.46
N LEU A 523 29.75 22.04 -18.22
CA LEU A 523 29.17 23.08 -17.37
C LEU A 523 29.66 24.45 -17.82
N ALA A 524 28.82 25.15 -18.61
CA ALA A 524 29.06 26.56 -18.92
C ALA A 524 28.63 27.49 -17.76
N VAL A 525 29.58 28.23 -17.19
CA VAL A 525 29.37 29.05 -15.98
C VAL A 525 30.42 30.16 -15.92
N ASP A 526 30.15 31.22 -15.16
CA ASP A 526 31.20 32.16 -14.75
C ASP A 526 32.15 31.45 -13.78
N VAL A 527 33.37 31.16 -14.21
CA VAL A 527 34.33 30.39 -13.39
C VAL A 527 34.86 31.16 -12.18
N SER A 528 34.56 32.46 -12.06
CA SER A 528 34.79 33.22 -10.83
C SER A 528 33.83 32.85 -9.70
N GLU A 529 32.71 32.20 -9.99
CA GLU A 529 31.80 31.62 -8.99
C GLU A 529 32.24 30.24 -8.49
N LEU A 530 33.25 29.63 -9.14
CA LEU A 530 33.73 28.29 -8.79
C LEU A 530 34.92 28.35 -7.82
N VAL A 531 34.97 27.37 -6.93
CA VAL A 531 36.17 27.10 -6.13
C VAL A 531 37.24 26.49 -7.05
N ARG A 532 38.40 27.13 -7.08
CA ARG A 532 39.60 26.64 -7.78
C ARG A 532 40.11 25.39 -7.07
N ALA A 533 40.14 24.27 -7.78
CA ALA A 533 40.73 23.02 -7.33
C ALA A 533 41.50 22.39 -8.47
N ASP A 534 42.61 21.71 -8.20
CA ASP A 534 43.42 21.10 -9.26
C ASP A 534 42.60 20.06 -10.05
N GLY A 535 42.65 20.18 -11.38
CA GLY A 535 41.88 19.35 -12.31
C GLY A 535 40.41 19.74 -12.44
N SER A 536 39.93 20.78 -11.74
CA SER A 536 38.57 21.30 -11.96
C SER A 536 38.44 21.87 -13.37
N ARG A 537 37.30 21.63 -14.03
CA ARG A 537 37.06 22.02 -15.43
C ARG A 537 35.62 22.48 -15.64
N ALA A 538 35.46 23.43 -16.56
CA ALA A 538 34.19 24.06 -16.92
C ALA A 538 34.35 24.80 -18.27
N THR A 539 33.26 25.34 -18.81
CA THR A 539 33.28 26.28 -19.93
C THR A 539 33.02 27.70 -19.40
N ASN A 540 34.03 28.56 -19.35
CA ASN A 540 33.87 29.92 -18.85
C ASN A 540 32.95 30.76 -19.76
N THR A 541 31.96 31.42 -19.16
CA THR A 541 31.04 32.35 -19.84
C THR A 541 31.39 33.83 -19.59
N ASN A 542 32.30 34.14 -18.66
CA ASN A 542 32.68 35.51 -18.33
C ASN A 542 33.85 36.00 -19.20
N ALA A 543 33.52 36.83 -20.20
CA ALA A 543 34.49 37.42 -21.13
C ALA A 543 35.41 38.48 -20.49
N ALA A 544 35.09 38.97 -19.29
CA ALA A 544 35.90 39.97 -18.59
C ALA A 544 37.11 39.35 -17.87
N LEU A 545 37.14 38.03 -17.66
CA LEU A 545 38.28 37.33 -17.09
C LEU A 545 39.42 37.23 -18.11
N SER A 546 40.67 37.31 -17.66
CA SER A 546 41.86 37.28 -18.51
C SER A 546 42.04 35.98 -19.30
N CYS A 547 41.42 34.88 -18.85
CA CYS A 547 41.37 33.62 -19.60
C CYS A 547 40.35 33.62 -20.76
N GLY A 548 39.46 34.61 -20.84
CA GLY A 548 38.41 34.73 -21.86
C GLY A 548 37.30 33.68 -21.74
N THR A 549 36.34 33.68 -22.67
CA THR A 549 35.26 32.68 -22.70
C THR A 549 35.70 31.39 -23.39
N GLY A 550 35.27 30.25 -22.86
CA GLY A 550 35.50 28.94 -23.48
C GLY A 550 35.96 27.87 -22.49
N PRO A 551 36.35 26.68 -22.97
CA PRO A 551 36.71 25.55 -22.11
C PRO A 551 37.99 25.87 -21.31
N VAL A 552 37.93 25.70 -19.98
CA VAL A 552 39.04 25.95 -19.05
C VAL A 552 39.29 24.76 -18.12
N GLU A 553 40.53 24.64 -17.65
CA GLU A 553 40.97 23.70 -16.61
C GLU A 553 41.80 24.45 -15.56
N CYS A 554 41.66 24.07 -14.29
CA CYS A 554 42.39 24.67 -13.19
C CYS A 554 43.65 23.86 -12.85
N THR A 555 44.82 24.51 -12.88
CA THR A 555 46.11 23.94 -12.48
C THR A 555 46.79 24.87 -11.49
N GLY A 556 47.15 24.39 -10.30
CA GLY A 556 47.83 25.19 -9.28
C GLY A 556 46.99 26.42 -8.87
N LEU A 557 45.67 26.24 -8.77
CA LEU A 557 44.68 27.31 -8.54
C LEU A 557 44.58 28.37 -9.65
N THR A 558 45.10 28.13 -10.85
CA THR A 558 45.00 29.04 -12.00
C THR A 558 44.09 28.43 -13.05
N TRP A 559 43.06 29.17 -13.49
CA TRP A 559 42.22 28.75 -14.62
C TRP A 559 42.94 29.00 -15.92
N GLN A 560 43.16 27.96 -16.72
CA GLN A 560 43.81 28.03 -18.03
C GLN A 560 42.81 27.67 -19.15
N HIS A 561 42.71 28.51 -20.17
CA HIS A 561 41.89 28.24 -21.34
C HIS A 561 42.52 27.17 -22.23
N LEU A 562 41.77 26.09 -22.50
CA LEU A 562 42.27 24.88 -23.14
C LEU A 562 42.67 25.04 -24.61
N ARG A 563 42.27 26.14 -25.27
CA ARG A 563 42.64 26.40 -26.68
C ARG A 563 43.67 27.50 -26.88
N THR A 564 43.75 28.45 -25.96
CA THR A 564 44.60 29.65 -26.11
C THR A 564 45.73 29.70 -25.10
N GLY A 565 45.65 28.91 -24.02
CA GLY A 565 46.59 28.95 -22.91
C GLY A 565 46.45 30.18 -22.00
N ALA A 566 45.48 31.07 -22.25
CA ALA A 566 45.25 32.27 -21.44
C ALA A 566 44.82 31.92 -20.01
N THR A 567 45.27 32.68 -19.02
CA THR A 567 45.13 32.33 -17.59
C THR A 567 44.37 33.36 -16.76
N TRP A 568 43.70 32.93 -15.69
CA TRP A 568 43.03 33.77 -14.68
C TRP A 568 43.16 33.21 -13.26
#